data_AF-A0A3N6PZS2-F1
#
_entry.id   AF-A0A3N6PZS2-F1
#
_cell.length_a   1.000
_cell.length_b   1.000
_cell.length_c   1.000
_cell.angle_alpha   90.00
_cell.angle_beta   90.00
_cell.angle_gamma   90.00
#
_symmetry.space_group_name_H-M   'P 1'
#
loop_
_entity.id
_entity.type
_entity.pdbx_description
1 polymer ?
#
loop_
_entity_poly.entity_id
_entity_poly.type
_entity_poly.pdbx_seq_one_letter_code
_entity_poly.pdbx_strand_id
1 'polypeptide(L)'
;MQQIPENSPDFKEALVKVLPKLVEKLPKIPEDLPEFEELFSDAFPEAAEQLKLEPNTLYLGEKEFPNIGYIVVMRLYVPDKGTNLLGDTELPEAKIIRENGRVIEGDALCRNKYSKFKGSMGSVYPSPAFDPVAYKAERDRTEWYNQDRPDTWPAQDPPYIIREWTAKYNFCANFEQGPDNADQCPQPTDPNVGSGGFINSTTVYLTTWMDRNFGEILVLRGKKPKTPKTYFGNKIFNRTRDAEMRYFSWSTDEPLSRSRVIDSVFDEEIPVDENGYYTVVVSRPSYRPKNANYECGYAWLEFPAAGDGFGDMYLGELRNRWQMQMNEFEYAPQNTKIPGDEPEVMGEYFPQGTYYKTPEQFDNDFPCKS
;
A
#
# COMPACT_ATOMS: atom_id res chain seq x y z
N MET A 1 -18.77 47.66 -23.10
CA MET A 1 -19.27 46.27 -23.20
C MET A 1 -19.31 45.71 -21.79
N GLN A 2 -20.49 45.35 -21.29
CA GLN A 2 -20.65 44.77 -19.96
C GLN A 2 -19.91 43.43 -19.89
N GLN A 3 -19.05 43.27 -18.89
CA GLN A 3 -18.40 41.99 -18.60
C GLN A 3 -19.48 40.99 -18.19
N ILE A 4 -19.55 39.88 -18.92
CA ILE A 4 -20.44 38.77 -18.59
C ILE A 4 -19.78 38.01 -17.43
N PRO A 5 -20.46 37.79 -16.30
CA PRO A 5 -19.89 37.05 -15.17
C PRO A 5 -19.48 35.63 -15.59
N GLU A 6 -18.30 35.17 -15.19
CA GLU A 6 -17.68 33.89 -15.58
C GLU A 6 -18.53 32.64 -15.27
N ASN A 7 -19.54 32.78 -14.41
CA ASN A 7 -20.46 31.69 -14.04
C ASN A 7 -21.83 31.76 -14.74
N SER A 8 -22.03 32.65 -15.72
CA SER A 8 -23.31 32.72 -16.42
C SER A 8 -23.49 31.55 -17.42
N PRO A 9 -24.73 31.12 -17.66
CA PRO A 9 -25.03 30.13 -18.71
C PRO A 9 -24.53 30.57 -20.08
N ASP A 10 -24.61 31.88 -20.37
CA ASP A 10 -24.17 32.48 -21.62
C ASP A 10 -22.65 32.41 -21.81
N PHE A 11 -21.87 32.48 -20.72
CA PHE A 11 -20.41 32.31 -20.75
C PHE A 11 -20.03 30.85 -21.07
N LYS A 12 -20.72 29.88 -20.46
CA LYS A 12 -20.50 28.46 -20.73
C LYS A 12 -20.88 28.06 -22.15
N GLU A 13 -21.99 28.58 -22.68
CA GLU A 13 -22.40 28.32 -24.07
C GLU A 13 -21.47 28.97 -25.09
N ALA A 14 -20.91 30.15 -24.78
CA ALA A 14 -19.87 30.78 -25.57
C ALA A 14 -18.56 29.98 -25.57
N LEU A 15 -18.16 29.41 -24.42
CA LEU A 15 -16.95 28.60 -24.28
C LEU A 15 -17.02 27.32 -25.12
N VAL A 16 -18.16 26.63 -25.10
CA VAL A 16 -18.40 25.39 -25.86
C VAL A 16 -18.36 25.62 -27.37
N LYS A 17 -18.81 26.79 -27.86
CA LYS A 17 -18.75 27.14 -29.29
C LYS A 17 -17.36 27.55 -29.77
N VAL A 18 -16.47 27.97 -28.87
CA VAL A 18 -15.15 28.53 -29.19
C VAL A 18 -14.03 27.51 -28.98
N LEU A 19 -14.14 26.60 -28.01
CA LEU A 19 -13.15 25.57 -27.69
C LEU A 19 -12.68 24.74 -28.90
N PRO A 20 -13.58 24.21 -29.75
CA PRO A 20 -13.18 23.35 -30.88
C PRO A 20 -12.31 24.11 -31.90
N LYS A 21 -12.59 25.40 -32.12
CA LYS A 21 -11.81 26.26 -33.03
C LYS A 21 -10.49 26.73 -32.45
N LEU A 22 -10.34 26.67 -31.12
CA LEU A 22 -9.10 26.98 -30.42
C LEU A 22 -8.16 25.77 -30.41
N VAL A 23 -8.70 24.56 -30.27
CA VAL A 23 -7.94 23.31 -30.36
C VAL A 23 -7.37 23.08 -31.77
N GLU A 24 -8.11 23.42 -32.84
CA GLU A 24 -7.59 23.35 -34.23
C GLU A 24 -6.50 24.40 -34.55
N LYS A 25 -6.34 25.43 -33.71
CA LYS A 25 -5.32 26.47 -33.85
C LYS A 25 -4.15 26.34 -32.88
N LEU A 26 -4.14 25.31 -32.04
CA LEU A 26 -2.97 25.02 -31.20
C LEU A 26 -1.80 24.61 -32.11
N PRO A 27 -0.66 25.32 -32.08
CA PRO A 27 0.50 24.91 -32.83
C PRO A 27 0.96 23.53 -32.34
N LYS A 28 1.44 22.69 -33.28
CA LYS A 28 2.15 21.46 -32.92
C LYS A 28 3.23 21.84 -31.89
N ILE A 29 3.25 21.11 -30.77
CA ILE A 29 4.20 21.30 -29.69
C ILE A 29 5.61 21.40 -30.31
N PRO A 30 6.32 22.54 -30.15
CA PRO A 30 7.68 22.67 -30.65
C PRO A 30 8.57 21.62 -29.97
N GLU A 31 9.53 21.04 -30.70
CA GLU A 31 10.54 20.13 -30.14
C GLU A 31 11.48 20.83 -29.14
N ASP A 32 11.36 22.16 -29.01
CA ASP A 32 12.23 23.05 -28.26
C ASP A 32 11.48 23.72 -27.09
N LEU A 33 10.64 22.96 -26.37
CA LEU A 33 10.07 23.49 -25.13
C LEU A 33 11.20 23.77 -24.13
N PRO A 34 11.27 24.98 -23.53
CA PRO A 34 12.18 25.22 -22.43
C PRO A 34 11.96 24.19 -21.32
N GLU A 35 13.05 23.79 -20.66
CA GLU A 35 12.99 22.79 -19.58
C GLU A 35 11.92 23.19 -18.56
N PHE A 36 11.23 22.20 -17.98
CA PHE A 36 10.08 22.38 -17.08
C PHE A 36 10.31 23.46 -16.01
N GLU A 37 11.56 23.67 -15.58
CA GLU A 37 12.00 24.71 -14.65
C GLU A 37 11.71 26.15 -15.12
N GLU A 38 11.91 26.47 -16.40
CA GLU A 38 11.66 27.83 -16.95
C GLU A 38 10.16 28.15 -16.98
N LEU A 39 9.33 27.18 -17.39
CA LEU A 39 7.87 27.32 -17.38
C LEU A 39 7.28 27.42 -15.98
N PHE A 40 7.89 26.75 -14.99
CA PHE A 40 7.45 26.79 -13.59
C PHE A 40 7.84 28.10 -12.89
N SER A 41 9.05 28.61 -13.20
CA SER A 41 9.59 29.87 -12.71
C SER A 41 8.71 31.07 -13.06
N ASP A 42 8.28 31.16 -14.32
CA ASP A 42 7.49 32.30 -14.82
C ASP A 42 6.04 32.29 -14.31
N ALA A 43 5.48 31.10 -14.05
CA ALA A 43 4.11 30.96 -13.55
C ALA A 43 3.97 31.24 -12.05
N PHE A 44 5.04 31.06 -11.26
CA PHE A 44 5.01 31.17 -9.79
C PHE A 44 6.28 31.84 -9.22
N PRO A 45 6.48 33.15 -9.43
CA PRO A 45 7.72 33.85 -9.05
C PRO A 45 8.00 33.86 -7.54
N GLU A 46 6.98 33.84 -6.68
CA GLU A 46 7.14 33.73 -5.22
C GLU A 46 7.56 32.31 -4.77
N ALA A 47 7.24 31.27 -5.55
CA ALA A 47 7.73 29.91 -5.32
C ALA A 47 9.14 29.71 -5.87
N ALA A 48 9.51 30.43 -6.93
CA ALA A 48 10.86 30.45 -7.49
C ALA A 48 11.89 31.06 -6.53
N GLU A 49 11.51 32.08 -5.74
CA GLU A 49 12.38 32.66 -4.70
C GLU A 49 12.59 31.70 -3.51
N GLN A 50 11.69 30.73 -3.30
CA GLN A 50 11.84 29.64 -2.34
C GLN A 50 12.74 28.48 -2.85
N LEU A 51 13.13 28.48 -4.14
CA LEU A 51 13.86 27.38 -4.79
C LEU A 51 15.38 27.60 -4.93
N LYS A 52 16.02 28.17 -3.89
CA LYS A 52 17.43 27.83 -3.57
C LYS A 52 17.45 26.64 -2.62
N LEU A 53 16.71 25.58 -2.95
CA LEU A 53 16.74 24.36 -2.17
C LEU A 53 18.04 23.63 -2.51
N GLU A 54 18.84 23.38 -1.49
CA GLU A 54 20.07 22.61 -1.64
C GLU A 54 19.70 21.17 -2.02
N PRO A 55 20.39 20.55 -2.99
CA PRO A 55 20.14 19.16 -3.34
C PRO A 55 20.31 18.27 -2.10
N ASN A 56 19.54 17.17 -2.04
CA ASN A 56 19.52 16.23 -0.91
C ASN A 56 19.13 16.86 0.44
N THR A 57 18.36 17.95 0.44
CA THR A 57 17.90 18.63 1.66
C THR A 57 16.38 18.52 1.82
N LEU A 58 15.94 17.94 2.95
CA LEU A 58 14.54 17.96 3.36
C LEU A 58 14.28 19.19 4.23
N TYR A 59 13.41 20.08 3.76
CA TYR A 59 13.02 21.29 4.48
C TYR A 59 11.83 20.97 5.37
N LEU A 60 12.08 20.91 6.67
CA LEU A 60 11.08 20.54 7.66
C LEU A 60 10.20 21.76 7.98
N GLY A 61 8.91 21.70 7.61
CA GLY A 61 7.92 22.75 7.86
C GLY A 61 7.45 22.80 9.33
N GLU A 62 6.18 23.10 9.60
CA GLU A 62 5.65 22.99 10.97
C GLU A 62 5.71 21.55 11.48
N LYS A 63 5.80 21.37 12.81
CA LYS A 63 5.88 20.03 13.42
C LYS A 63 4.59 19.25 13.15
N GLU A 64 4.72 18.18 12.38
CA GLU A 64 3.63 17.24 12.10
C GLU A 64 3.13 16.54 13.38
N PHE A 65 4.02 16.25 14.33
CA PHE A 65 3.68 15.61 15.60
C PHE A 65 4.19 16.46 16.78
N PRO A 66 3.31 17.15 17.55
CA PRO A 66 3.71 18.07 18.60
C PRO A 66 4.68 17.48 19.64
N ASN A 67 4.53 16.19 19.95
CA ASN A 67 5.30 15.48 20.98
C ASN A 67 6.41 14.57 20.44
N ILE A 68 6.49 14.37 19.12
CA ILE A 68 7.44 13.44 18.49
C ILE A 68 8.45 14.20 17.61
N GLY A 69 8.06 15.37 17.09
CA GLY A 69 8.88 16.18 16.19
C GLY A 69 8.65 15.79 14.73
N TYR A 70 9.74 15.66 13.98
CA TYR A 70 9.74 15.23 12.58
C TYR A 70 10.24 13.81 12.47
N ILE A 71 9.68 13.04 11.53
CA ILE A 71 10.05 11.65 11.31
C ILE A 71 10.42 11.50 9.85
N VAL A 72 11.63 11.01 9.61
CA VAL A 72 12.09 10.61 8.28
C VAL A 72 12.16 9.10 8.27
N VAL A 73 11.40 8.47 7.38
CA VAL A 73 11.39 7.01 7.22
C VAL A 73 12.07 6.66 5.91
N MET A 74 13.20 5.96 6.00
CA MET A 74 13.83 5.33 4.86
C MET A 74 13.31 3.90 4.74
N ARG A 75 12.71 3.56 3.60
CA ARG A 75 12.21 2.21 3.32
C ARG A 75 13.09 1.54 2.28
N LEU A 76 13.73 0.46 2.68
CA LEU A 76 14.42 -0.48 1.80
C LEU A 76 13.52 -1.72 1.72
N TYR A 77 13.10 -2.10 0.51
CA TYR A 77 12.15 -3.19 0.32
C TYR A 77 12.88 -4.52 0.13
N VAL A 78 13.41 -4.76 -1.07
CA VAL A 78 14.18 -5.96 -1.39
C VAL A 78 15.47 -5.52 -2.06
N PRO A 79 16.64 -5.77 -1.45
CA PRO A 79 17.92 -5.52 -2.10
C PRO A 79 18.21 -6.61 -3.14
N ASP A 80 19.18 -6.37 -4.02
CA ASP A 80 19.66 -7.36 -4.98
C ASP A 80 20.14 -8.64 -4.26
N LYS A 81 19.97 -9.78 -4.91
CA LYS A 81 20.38 -11.07 -4.38
C LYS A 81 21.90 -11.08 -4.18
N GLY A 82 22.30 -11.43 -2.96
CA GLY A 82 23.71 -11.58 -2.59
C GLY A 82 24.36 -10.29 -2.08
N THR A 83 23.63 -9.18 -2.02
CA THR A 83 24.10 -7.95 -1.38
C THR A 83 23.70 -7.90 0.10
N ASN A 84 24.25 -6.93 0.84
CA ASN A 84 23.80 -6.63 2.19
C ASN A 84 22.37 -6.06 2.23
N LEU A 85 21.84 -5.79 3.44
CA LEU A 85 20.49 -5.23 3.64
C LEU A 85 20.27 -3.85 2.98
N LEU A 86 21.35 -3.17 2.59
CA LEU A 86 21.35 -1.87 1.94
C LEU A 86 21.60 -1.97 0.42
N GLY A 87 21.64 -3.17 -0.16
CA GLY A 87 21.96 -3.30 -1.58
C GLY A 87 23.42 -3.01 -1.91
N ASP A 88 24.34 -3.25 -0.96
CA ASP A 88 25.75 -2.85 -1.03
C ASP A 88 25.96 -1.33 -1.23
N THR A 89 24.98 -0.54 -0.79
CA THR A 89 25.09 0.92 -0.69
C THR A 89 25.35 1.35 0.75
N GLU A 90 25.93 2.53 0.91
CA GLU A 90 26.12 3.15 2.23
C GLU A 90 24.84 3.84 2.70
N LEU A 91 24.62 3.88 4.02
CA LEU A 91 23.55 4.70 4.58
C LEU A 91 23.86 6.19 4.36
N PRO A 92 22.85 7.01 4.04
CA PRO A 92 23.06 8.45 3.94
C PRO A 92 23.48 9.03 5.30
N GLU A 93 24.47 9.93 5.28
CA GLU A 93 24.84 10.69 6.47
C GLU A 93 23.79 11.77 6.74
N ALA A 94 23.14 11.69 7.91
CA ALA A 94 22.19 12.71 8.34
C ALA A 94 22.92 13.88 9.01
N LYS A 95 22.40 15.10 8.78
CA LYS A 95 22.74 16.30 9.56
C LYS A 95 21.48 17.15 9.80
N ILE A 96 21.38 17.77 10.97
CA ILE A 96 20.33 18.75 11.28
C ILE A 96 20.95 20.14 11.21
N ILE A 97 20.44 20.97 10.30
CA ILE A 97 20.77 22.39 10.20
C ILE A 97 19.70 23.17 10.95
N ARG A 98 20.08 23.93 11.97
CA ARG A 98 19.18 24.79 12.74
C ARG A 98 19.01 26.14 12.06
N GLU A 99 17.93 26.85 12.41
CA GLU A 99 17.63 28.21 11.93
C GLU A 99 18.81 29.18 12.11
N ASN A 100 19.58 29.05 13.19
CA ASN A 100 20.77 29.88 13.44
C ASN A 100 22.03 29.40 12.70
N GLY A 101 21.90 28.52 11.70
CA GLY A 101 23.01 27.93 10.93
C GLY A 101 23.81 26.85 11.66
N ARG A 102 23.47 26.51 12.91
CA ARG A 102 24.18 25.46 13.65
C ARG A 102 23.92 24.08 13.03
N VAL A 103 25.00 23.37 12.73
CA VAL A 103 24.96 21.99 12.25
C VAL A 103 25.10 20.99 13.41
N ILE A 104 24.30 19.93 13.37
CA ILE A 104 24.38 18.77 14.27
C ILE A 104 24.52 17.53 13.40
N GLU A 105 25.62 16.79 13.57
CA GLU A 105 25.99 15.65 12.72
C GLU A 105 26.76 14.60 13.52
N GLY A 106 27.00 13.43 12.90
CA GLY A 106 27.73 12.31 13.50
C GLY A 106 27.18 11.89 14.87
N ASP A 107 28.07 11.60 15.82
CA ASP A 107 27.71 11.18 17.18
C ASP A 107 26.85 12.21 17.94
N ALA A 108 26.87 13.48 17.54
CA ALA A 108 26.04 14.49 18.17
C ALA A 108 24.55 14.25 17.93
N LEU A 109 24.17 13.69 16.78
CA LEU A 109 22.79 13.29 16.47
C LEU A 109 22.29 12.19 17.41
N CYS A 110 23.17 11.27 17.80
CA CYS A 110 22.84 10.15 18.66
C CYS A 110 22.49 10.52 20.12
N ARG A 111 22.57 11.79 20.52
CA ARG A 111 22.22 12.23 21.87
C ARG A 111 20.71 12.17 22.07
N ASN A 112 20.26 11.77 23.27
CA ASN A 112 18.82 11.58 23.60
C ASN A 112 17.90 12.76 23.23
N LYS A 113 18.40 14.00 23.24
CA LYS A 113 17.64 15.20 22.84
C LYS A 113 17.31 15.28 21.33
N TYR A 114 18.00 14.50 20.49
CA TYR A 114 17.80 14.46 19.04
C TYR A 114 17.39 13.07 18.56
N SER A 115 17.82 12.01 19.24
CA SER A 115 17.42 10.63 18.95
C SER A 115 16.93 9.92 20.22
N LYS A 116 15.71 10.27 20.66
CA LYS A 116 15.08 9.72 21.87
C LYS A 116 14.94 8.19 21.84
N PHE A 117 14.85 7.61 20.64
CA PHE A 117 14.64 6.19 20.40
C PHE A 117 15.89 5.43 19.92
N LYS A 118 17.09 6.01 20.08
CA LYS A 118 18.34 5.35 19.66
C LYS A 118 18.46 3.97 20.29
N GLY A 119 18.69 2.95 19.47
CA GLY A 119 18.88 1.56 19.91
C GLY A 119 17.59 0.85 20.37
N SER A 120 16.42 1.49 20.24
CA SER A 120 15.13 0.85 20.48
C SER A 120 14.74 0.01 19.27
N MET A 121 14.80 -1.31 19.39
CA MET A 121 14.30 -2.27 18.39
C MET A 121 12.87 -2.75 18.66
N GLY A 122 12.27 -2.40 19.82
CA GLY A 122 10.85 -2.65 20.05
C GLY A 122 10.02 -1.88 19.03
N SER A 123 8.81 -2.37 18.68
CA SER A 123 7.90 -1.69 17.75
C SER A 123 7.70 -0.25 18.23
N VAL A 124 8.47 0.67 17.66
CA VAL A 124 8.45 2.06 18.07
C VAL A 124 7.21 2.61 17.40
N TYR A 125 6.15 2.71 18.20
CA TYR A 125 4.79 3.14 17.90
C TYR A 125 3.82 2.02 17.49
N PRO A 126 2.77 1.71 18.31
CA PRO A 126 1.49 1.42 17.68
C PRO A 126 1.21 2.58 16.73
N SER A 127 0.72 2.30 15.51
CA SER A 127 0.17 3.36 14.64
C SER A 127 -0.58 4.34 15.56
N PRO A 128 -0.27 5.65 15.57
CA PRO A 128 -0.94 6.59 16.48
C PRO A 128 -2.47 6.56 16.36
N ALA A 129 -2.98 5.98 15.27
CA ALA A 129 -4.38 5.74 14.99
C ALA A 129 -4.93 4.36 15.44
N PHE A 130 -4.11 3.45 15.98
CA PHE A 130 -4.55 2.13 16.44
C PHE A 130 -4.79 2.11 17.96
N ASP A 131 -6.03 1.80 18.35
CA ASP A 131 -6.42 1.58 19.74
C ASP A 131 -6.54 0.08 20.02
N PRO A 132 -5.62 -0.53 20.78
CA PRO A 132 -5.64 -1.97 21.08
C PRO A 132 -6.82 -2.38 21.96
N VAL A 133 -7.36 -1.47 22.78
CA VAL A 133 -8.52 -1.75 23.64
C VAL A 133 -9.78 -1.76 22.78
N ALA A 134 -9.96 -0.75 21.93
CA ALA A 134 -11.09 -0.70 20.99
C ALA A 134 -11.05 -1.88 20.01
N TYR A 135 -9.87 -2.21 19.46
CA TYR A 135 -9.69 -3.39 18.62
C TYR A 135 -10.13 -4.67 19.31
N LYS A 136 -9.61 -4.92 20.52
CA LYS A 136 -9.95 -6.13 21.27
C LYS A 136 -11.45 -6.19 21.56
N ALA A 137 -12.05 -5.07 21.98
CA ALA A 137 -13.46 -4.97 22.32
C ALA A 137 -14.36 -5.26 21.11
N GLU A 138 -14.09 -4.65 19.95
CA GLU A 138 -14.88 -4.93 18.75
C GLU A 138 -14.62 -6.35 18.24
N ARG A 139 -13.38 -6.84 18.20
CA ARG A 139 -13.08 -8.21 17.76
C ARG A 139 -13.76 -9.28 18.64
N ASP A 140 -13.84 -9.09 19.95
CA ASP A 140 -14.53 -10.00 20.90
C ASP A 140 -16.04 -9.77 21.01
N ARG A 141 -16.59 -8.75 20.34
CA ARG A 141 -18.00 -8.39 20.50
C ARG A 141 -18.88 -9.54 20.03
N THR A 142 -19.84 -9.98 20.83
CA THR A 142 -20.68 -11.15 20.50
C THR A 142 -21.99 -10.80 19.78
N GLU A 143 -22.41 -9.55 19.81
CA GLU A 143 -23.71 -9.11 19.26
C GLU A 143 -23.59 -7.87 18.38
N TRP A 144 -24.33 -7.84 17.28
CA TRP A 144 -24.46 -6.67 16.43
C TRP A 144 -25.75 -6.71 15.61
N TYR A 145 -26.44 -5.56 15.50
CA TYR A 145 -27.74 -5.43 14.83
C TYR A 145 -28.78 -6.47 15.26
N ASN A 146 -28.80 -6.80 16.56
CA ASN A 146 -29.66 -7.82 17.16
C ASN A 146 -29.42 -9.24 16.60
N GLN A 147 -28.20 -9.54 16.15
CA GLN A 147 -27.78 -10.85 15.68
C GLN A 147 -26.48 -11.27 16.39
N ASP A 148 -26.30 -12.57 16.56
CA ASP A 148 -25.05 -13.15 17.04
C ASP A 148 -23.97 -12.96 15.98
N ARG A 149 -22.79 -12.49 16.40
CA ARG A 149 -21.63 -12.33 15.52
C ARG A 149 -20.95 -13.69 15.36
N PRO A 150 -20.53 -14.10 14.14
CA PRO A 150 -19.79 -15.33 13.94
C PRO A 150 -18.47 -15.33 14.71
N ASP A 151 -18.07 -16.50 15.23
CA ASP A 151 -16.77 -16.69 15.91
C ASP A 151 -15.56 -16.38 15.01
N THR A 152 -15.75 -16.39 13.68
CA THR A 152 -14.71 -16.11 12.68
C THR A 152 -14.52 -14.63 12.38
N TRP A 153 -15.31 -13.76 13.01
CA TRP A 153 -15.27 -12.34 12.71
C TRP A 153 -13.90 -11.72 13.06
N PRO A 154 -13.33 -10.81 12.23
CA PRO A 154 -13.89 -10.17 11.03
C PRO A 154 -13.73 -10.94 9.72
N ALA A 155 -13.09 -12.10 9.74
CA ALA A 155 -12.90 -12.87 8.53
C ALA A 155 -14.25 -13.33 7.96
N GLN A 156 -14.31 -13.42 6.62
CA GLN A 156 -15.48 -13.83 5.86
C GLN A 156 -15.11 -15.01 4.95
N ASP A 157 -16.11 -15.73 4.47
CA ASP A 157 -15.99 -16.76 3.42
C ASP A 157 -17.03 -16.52 2.31
N PRO A 158 -16.62 -16.09 1.10
CA PRO A 158 -15.23 -15.82 0.69
C PRO A 158 -14.61 -14.62 1.43
N PRO A 159 -13.27 -14.51 1.49
CA PRO A 159 -12.59 -13.40 2.18
C PRO A 159 -13.02 -12.03 1.68
N TYR A 160 -13.35 -11.14 2.62
CA TYR A 160 -13.60 -9.74 2.32
C TYR A 160 -12.26 -9.03 2.11
N ILE A 161 -11.94 -8.71 0.86
CA ILE A 161 -10.73 -8.00 0.48
C ILE A 161 -11.10 -6.54 0.23
N ILE A 162 -10.43 -5.63 0.92
CA ILE A 162 -10.70 -4.19 0.87
C ILE A 162 -9.40 -3.41 0.71
N ARG A 163 -9.43 -2.31 -0.03
CA ARG A 163 -8.31 -1.37 -0.04
C ARG A 163 -8.13 -0.71 1.33
N GLU A 164 -6.89 -0.42 1.71
CA GLU A 164 -6.62 0.51 2.81
C GLU A 164 -6.92 1.95 2.38
N TRP A 165 -7.99 2.48 2.96
CA TRP A 165 -8.38 3.87 2.95
C TRP A 165 -7.89 4.52 4.26
N THR A 166 -8.74 5.27 4.96
CA THR A 166 -8.40 5.80 6.29
C THR A 166 -8.48 4.72 7.38
N ALA A 167 -7.67 4.87 8.42
CA ALA A 167 -7.70 3.99 9.60
C ALA A 167 -9.11 3.83 10.18
N LYS A 168 -9.87 4.94 10.27
CA LYS A 168 -11.24 4.97 10.80
C LYS A 168 -12.20 4.23 9.89
N TYR A 169 -12.11 4.45 8.57
CA TYR A 169 -12.95 3.75 7.62
C TYR A 169 -12.70 2.25 7.66
N ASN A 170 -11.45 1.81 7.54
CA ASN A 170 -11.13 0.38 7.54
C ASN A 170 -11.45 -0.29 8.88
N PHE A 171 -11.25 0.39 10.02
CA PHE A 171 -11.66 -0.16 11.32
C PHE A 171 -13.17 -0.35 11.38
N CYS A 172 -13.93 0.67 10.99
CA CYS A 172 -15.38 0.60 10.94
C CYS A 172 -15.85 -0.52 9.97
N ALA A 173 -15.37 -0.54 8.73
CA ALA A 173 -15.80 -1.50 7.71
C ALA A 173 -15.42 -2.95 8.04
N ASN A 174 -14.27 -3.19 8.68
CA ASN A 174 -13.88 -4.55 9.07
C ASN A 174 -14.50 -5.01 10.40
N PHE A 175 -14.69 -4.11 11.39
CA PHE A 175 -14.98 -4.52 12.76
C PHE A 175 -16.33 -4.07 13.32
N GLU A 176 -16.74 -2.83 13.00
CA GLU A 176 -17.94 -2.22 13.59
C GLU A 176 -19.18 -2.43 12.72
N GLN A 177 -19.01 -2.27 11.40
CA GLN A 177 -20.08 -2.18 10.39
C GLN A 177 -20.06 -3.28 9.33
N GLY A 178 -18.95 -4.02 9.22
CA GLY A 178 -18.85 -5.11 8.25
C GLY A 178 -18.91 -4.69 6.78
N PRO A 179 -18.72 -5.64 5.86
CA PRO A 179 -18.79 -5.38 4.43
C PRO A 179 -20.19 -4.91 4.00
N ASP A 180 -21.25 -5.50 4.56
CA ASP A 180 -22.64 -5.23 4.14
C ASP A 180 -23.16 -3.86 4.56
N ASN A 181 -22.54 -3.21 5.56
CA ASN A 181 -22.92 -1.85 6.01
C ASN A 181 -21.73 -0.88 5.98
N ALA A 182 -20.72 -1.14 5.15
CA ALA A 182 -19.52 -0.30 5.04
C ALA A 182 -19.83 1.12 4.51
N ASP A 183 -21.00 1.33 3.91
CA ASP A 183 -21.52 2.65 3.52
C ASP A 183 -21.85 3.54 4.74
N GLN A 184 -22.15 2.94 5.89
CA GLN A 184 -22.41 3.65 7.15
C GLN A 184 -21.12 4.14 7.82
N CYS A 185 -19.95 3.74 7.33
CA CYS A 185 -18.66 4.16 7.88
C CYS A 185 -18.28 5.58 7.49
N PRO A 186 -17.39 6.24 8.27
CA PRO A 186 -16.84 7.54 7.90
C PRO A 186 -16.10 7.48 6.57
N GLN A 187 -16.73 7.98 5.50
CA GLN A 187 -16.20 7.86 4.15
C GLN A 187 -14.87 8.63 4.00
N PRO A 188 -13.86 8.04 3.35
CA PRO A 188 -12.59 8.70 3.11
C PRO A 188 -12.78 9.91 2.18
N THR A 189 -12.26 11.08 2.57
CA THR A 189 -12.35 12.31 1.76
C THR A 189 -11.25 12.42 0.71
N ASP A 190 -10.16 11.67 0.86
CA ASP A 190 -9.09 11.52 -0.12
C ASP A 190 -8.80 10.01 -0.26
N PRO A 191 -8.82 9.44 -1.48
CA PRO A 191 -8.44 8.04 -1.68
C PRO A 191 -7.00 7.74 -1.25
N ASN A 192 -6.08 8.71 -1.30
CA ASN A 192 -4.64 8.45 -1.18
C ASN A 192 -4.08 8.57 0.25
N VAL A 193 -4.94 8.68 1.26
CA VAL A 193 -4.53 8.63 2.67
C VAL A 193 -4.72 7.20 3.20
N GLY A 194 -3.68 6.37 3.08
CA GLY A 194 -3.67 5.00 3.64
C GLY A 194 -3.83 4.95 5.17
N SER A 195 -4.02 3.74 5.71
CA SER A 195 -4.61 3.49 7.04
C SER A 195 -3.64 3.60 8.22
N GLY A 196 -2.34 3.85 7.99
CA GLY A 196 -1.31 3.78 9.02
C GLY A 196 -0.27 4.89 8.92
N GLY A 197 0.19 5.40 10.06
CA GLY A 197 1.29 6.38 10.09
C GLY A 197 2.53 5.89 9.34
N PHE A 198 3.21 6.81 8.65
CA PHE A 198 4.44 6.60 7.86
C PHE A 198 4.31 5.79 6.56
N ILE A 199 3.14 5.72 5.94
CA ILE A 199 2.97 5.11 4.61
C ILE A 199 3.85 5.75 3.54
N ASN A 200 4.29 4.94 2.58
CA ASN A 200 4.84 5.44 1.33
C ASN A 200 3.66 5.95 0.49
N SER A 201 3.63 7.25 0.18
CA SER A 201 2.51 7.91 -0.53
C SER A 201 2.19 7.33 -1.90
N THR A 202 3.11 6.55 -2.48
CA THR A 202 2.91 5.87 -3.78
C THR A 202 2.41 4.43 -3.63
N THR A 203 2.28 3.94 -2.40
CA THR A 203 1.87 2.57 -2.10
C THR A 203 0.41 2.51 -1.68
N VAL A 204 -0.34 1.61 -2.31
CA VAL A 204 -1.70 1.25 -1.90
C VAL A 204 -1.68 -0.21 -1.44
N TYR A 205 -2.49 -0.52 -0.44
CA TYR A 205 -2.65 -1.86 0.07
C TYR A 205 -4.06 -2.37 -0.19
N LEU A 206 -4.17 -3.65 -0.48
CA LEU A 206 -5.39 -4.41 -0.19
C LEU A 206 -5.17 -5.21 1.09
N THR A 207 -6.22 -5.40 1.86
CA THR A 207 -6.20 -6.10 3.13
C THR A 207 -7.36 -7.07 3.21
N THR A 208 -7.16 -8.17 3.93
CA THR A 208 -8.24 -9.07 4.30
C THR A 208 -7.91 -9.77 5.60
N TRP A 209 -8.96 -10.11 6.34
CA TRP A 209 -8.89 -10.94 7.51
C TRP A 209 -9.18 -12.38 7.13
N MET A 210 -8.37 -13.28 7.66
CA MET A 210 -8.47 -14.71 7.42
C MET A 210 -8.69 -15.46 8.74
N ASP A 211 -9.52 -16.49 8.72
CA ASP A 211 -9.79 -17.31 9.89
C ASP A 211 -9.74 -18.80 9.56
N ARG A 212 -8.97 -19.55 10.35
CA ARG A 212 -8.74 -20.98 10.13
C ARG A 212 -9.95 -21.88 10.39
N ASN A 213 -11.02 -21.37 10.99
CA ASN A 213 -12.29 -22.10 11.12
C ASN A 213 -12.99 -22.27 9.74
N PHE A 214 -12.77 -21.35 8.79
CA PHE A 214 -13.22 -21.54 7.40
C PHE A 214 -12.41 -22.61 6.67
N GLY A 215 -11.13 -22.75 6.99
CA GLY A 215 -10.27 -23.82 6.50
C GLY A 215 -8.83 -23.63 6.90
N GLU A 216 -8.05 -24.71 6.87
CA GLU A 216 -6.64 -24.68 7.26
C GLU A 216 -5.74 -23.96 6.26
N ILE A 217 -6.25 -23.78 5.04
CA ILE A 217 -5.55 -23.18 3.92
C ILE A 217 -6.45 -22.12 3.30
N LEU A 218 -5.90 -20.92 3.11
CA LEU A 218 -6.50 -19.88 2.29
C LEU A 218 -5.70 -19.76 0.99
N VAL A 219 -6.39 -19.79 -0.14
CA VAL A 219 -5.81 -19.59 -1.47
C VAL A 219 -6.28 -18.25 -2.02
N LEU A 220 -5.34 -17.42 -2.44
CA LEU A 220 -5.57 -16.16 -3.14
C LEU A 220 -5.14 -16.30 -4.59
N ARG A 221 -6.02 -15.93 -5.53
CA ARG A 221 -5.75 -15.97 -6.97
C ARG A 221 -6.18 -14.66 -7.64
N GLY A 222 -5.33 -14.15 -8.51
CA GLY A 222 -5.58 -12.93 -9.29
C GLY A 222 -4.53 -12.78 -10.39
N LYS A 223 -4.72 -11.83 -11.29
CA LYS A 223 -3.70 -11.50 -12.30
C LYS A 223 -2.60 -10.69 -11.65
N LYS A 224 -1.33 -11.02 -11.93
CA LYS A 224 -0.20 -10.29 -11.37
C LYS A 224 0.17 -9.11 -12.28
N PRO A 225 0.36 -7.89 -11.75
CA PRO A 225 0.94 -6.82 -12.56
C PRO A 225 2.38 -7.16 -12.95
N LYS A 226 2.84 -6.59 -14.06
CA LYS A 226 4.26 -6.65 -14.43
C LYS A 226 5.06 -5.74 -13.51
N THR A 227 6.17 -6.27 -13.01
CA THR A 227 7.16 -5.52 -12.25
C THR A 227 8.55 -5.70 -12.87
N PRO A 228 9.42 -4.67 -12.78
CA PRO A 228 10.81 -4.79 -13.20
C PRO A 228 11.51 -5.96 -12.51
N LYS A 229 12.28 -6.75 -13.27
CA LYS A 229 13.09 -7.84 -12.72
C LYS A 229 14.43 -7.31 -12.27
N THR A 230 14.60 -7.05 -10.99
CA THR A 230 15.80 -6.40 -10.42
C THR A 230 16.53 -7.26 -9.41
N TYR A 231 15.87 -8.24 -8.80
CA TYR A 231 16.42 -9.05 -7.71
C TYR A 231 17.71 -9.77 -8.08
N PHE A 232 17.90 -10.18 -9.34
CA PHE A 232 19.15 -10.79 -9.81
C PHE A 232 20.15 -9.78 -10.40
N GLY A 233 20.03 -8.49 -10.08
CA GLY A 233 20.95 -7.43 -10.47
C GLY A 233 20.76 -6.88 -11.89
N ASN A 234 19.60 -7.09 -12.53
CA ASN A 234 19.37 -6.47 -13.83
C ASN A 234 19.20 -4.96 -13.65
N LYS A 235 20.06 -4.20 -14.35
CA LYS A 235 20.13 -2.74 -14.19
C LYS A 235 19.17 -1.96 -15.09
N ILE A 236 18.62 -2.61 -16.11
CA ILE A 236 17.84 -1.97 -17.16
C ILE A 236 16.61 -2.83 -17.44
N PHE A 237 15.46 -2.18 -17.61
CA PHE A 237 14.21 -2.80 -18.04
C PHE A 237 13.50 -1.85 -19.02
N ASN A 238 12.64 -2.38 -19.89
CA ASN A 238 11.82 -1.52 -20.73
C ASN A 238 10.64 -1.01 -19.90
N ARG A 239 10.63 0.29 -19.61
CA ARG A 239 9.61 0.89 -18.74
C ARG A 239 8.19 0.64 -19.23
N THR A 240 7.91 0.75 -20.53
CA THR A 240 6.53 0.67 -21.05
C THR A 240 6.03 -0.74 -21.26
N ARG A 241 6.92 -1.72 -21.47
CA ARG A 241 6.54 -3.11 -21.73
C ARG A 241 6.62 -4.01 -20.49
N ASP A 242 7.59 -3.73 -19.62
CA ASP A 242 8.02 -4.65 -18.56
C ASP A 242 7.61 -4.17 -17.16
N ALA A 243 6.90 -3.03 -17.05
CA ALA A 243 6.47 -2.49 -15.76
C ALA A 243 5.06 -1.89 -15.82
N GLU A 244 4.19 -2.36 -14.95
CA GLU A 244 2.87 -1.77 -14.65
C GLU A 244 2.87 -1.20 -13.23
N MET A 245 3.64 -1.83 -12.34
CA MET A 245 3.92 -1.39 -10.97
C MET A 245 5.41 -1.41 -10.71
N ARG A 246 5.91 -0.59 -9.78
CA ARG A 246 7.31 -0.67 -9.33
C ARG A 246 7.57 -1.91 -8.48
N TYR A 247 6.62 -2.27 -7.62
CA TYR A 247 6.76 -3.39 -6.69
C TYR A 247 5.39 -3.95 -6.32
N PHE A 248 5.33 -5.27 -6.14
CA PHE A 248 4.14 -6.01 -5.73
C PHE A 248 4.51 -7.08 -4.69
N SER A 249 3.71 -7.28 -3.65
CA SER A 249 3.95 -8.35 -2.66
C SER A 249 2.69 -8.80 -1.94
N TRP A 250 2.75 -9.98 -1.35
CA TRP A 250 1.81 -10.44 -0.32
C TRP A 250 2.54 -10.68 0.99
N SER A 251 1.91 -10.29 2.09
CA SER A 251 2.45 -10.40 3.44
C SER A 251 1.38 -10.88 4.40
N THR A 252 1.75 -11.77 5.32
CA THR A 252 0.94 -12.06 6.51
C THR A 252 1.45 -11.19 7.64
N ASP A 253 0.54 -10.50 8.32
CA ASP A 253 0.86 -9.53 9.37
C ASP A 253 0.21 -9.95 10.70
N GLU A 254 0.86 -9.63 11.82
CA GLU A 254 0.16 -9.36 13.07
C GLU A 254 -0.52 -7.97 12.96
N PRO A 255 -1.64 -7.70 13.65
CA PRO A 255 -2.40 -6.46 13.52
C PRO A 255 -1.55 -5.19 13.66
N LEU A 256 -2.09 -4.12 13.08
CA LEU A 256 -1.49 -2.78 12.97
C LEU A 256 -0.81 -2.25 14.24
N SER A 257 -1.25 -2.62 15.45
CA SER A 257 -0.56 -2.24 16.71
C SER A 257 0.88 -2.72 16.81
N ARG A 258 1.17 -3.92 16.29
CA ARG A 258 2.52 -4.49 16.33
C ARG A 258 3.27 -4.27 15.03
N SER A 259 2.53 -4.10 13.91
CA SER A 259 3.08 -3.89 12.57
C SER A 259 4.15 -4.94 12.22
N ARG A 260 3.98 -6.16 12.75
CA ARG A 260 4.95 -7.23 12.59
C ARG A 260 4.54 -8.07 11.39
N VAL A 261 5.33 -7.95 10.33
CA VAL A 261 5.26 -8.86 9.20
C VAL A 261 5.78 -10.22 9.66
N ILE A 262 4.99 -11.27 9.46
CA ILE A 262 5.34 -12.66 9.79
C ILE A 262 6.12 -13.29 8.65
N ASP A 263 5.58 -13.18 7.45
CA ASP A 263 6.15 -13.77 6.23
C ASP A 263 5.73 -12.90 5.03
N SER A 264 6.50 -12.95 3.96
CA SER A 264 6.25 -12.18 2.74
C SER A 264 6.83 -12.84 1.52
N VAL A 265 6.09 -12.77 0.41
CA VAL A 265 6.56 -13.11 -0.93
C VAL A 265 6.48 -11.86 -1.79
N PHE A 266 7.58 -11.52 -2.45
CA PHE A 266 7.64 -10.37 -3.35
C PHE A 266 7.47 -10.78 -4.82
N ASP A 267 7.36 -9.80 -5.70
CA ASP A 267 6.98 -9.98 -7.10
C ASP A 267 7.82 -10.99 -7.92
N GLU A 268 9.10 -11.20 -7.64
CA GLU A 268 9.92 -12.24 -8.31
C GLU A 268 9.81 -13.62 -7.65
N GLU A 269 9.30 -13.71 -6.43
CA GLU A 269 9.00 -14.97 -5.71
C GLU A 269 7.58 -15.48 -5.97
N ILE A 270 6.74 -14.69 -6.64
CA ILE A 270 5.37 -15.06 -6.99
C ILE A 270 5.34 -15.55 -8.44
N PRO A 271 5.32 -16.88 -8.68
CA PRO A 271 5.14 -17.43 -10.02
C PRO A 271 3.73 -17.10 -10.57
N VAL A 272 3.60 -17.17 -11.89
CA VAL A 272 2.33 -17.01 -12.60
C VAL A 272 2.14 -18.12 -13.62
N ASP A 273 0.90 -18.48 -13.91
CA ASP A 273 0.56 -19.40 -15.00
C ASP A 273 0.65 -18.74 -16.38
N GLU A 274 0.34 -19.51 -17.43
CA GLU A 274 0.37 -19.08 -18.83
C GLU A 274 -0.53 -17.87 -19.13
N ASN A 275 -1.54 -17.62 -18.30
CA ASN A 275 -2.47 -16.49 -18.43
C ASN A 275 -2.08 -15.30 -17.53
N GLY A 276 -0.97 -15.39 -16.80
CA GLY A 276 -0.48 -14.35 -15.91
C GLY A 276 -1.15 -14.32 -14.53
N TYR A 277 -1.87 -15.38 -14.16
CA TYR A 277 -2.48 -15.48 -12.84
C TYR A 277 -1.49 -16.06 -11.83
N TYR A 278 -1.40 -15.42 -10.67
CA TYR A 278 -0.69 -15.97 -9.52
C TYR A 278 -1.64 -16.77 -8.64
N THR A 279 -1.06 -17.66 -7.83
CA THR A 279 -1.74 -18.33 -6.72
C THR A 279 -0.83 -18.24 -5.48
N VAL A 280 -1.33 -17.57 -4.44
CA VAL A 280 -0.67 -17.49 -3.12
C VAL A 280 -1.45 -18.34 -2.14
N VAL A 281 -0.75 -19.22 -1.43
CA VAL A 281 -1.31 -20.17 -0.48
C VAL A 281 -0.87 -19.78 0.93
N VAL A 282 -1.82 -19.65 1.85
CA VAL A 282 -1.56 -19.25 3.23
C VAL A 282 -1.99 -20.37 4.15
N SER A 283 -1.06 -20.87 4.97
CA SER A 283 -1.35 -21.94 5.92
C SER A 283 -0.33 -21.95 7.05
N ARG A 284 -0.59 -22.69 8.12
CA ARG A 284 0.49 -23.06 9.05
C ARG A 284 1.49 -23.98 8.35
N PRO A 285 2.77 -24.01 8.78
CA PRO A 285 3.77 -24.92 8.20
C PRO A 285 3.36 -26.39 8.26
N SER A 286 2.68 -26.81 9.34
CA SER A 286 2.17 -28.18 9.51
C SER A 286 1.01 -28.55 8.57
N TYR A 287 0.40 -27.56 7.93
CA TYR A 287 -0.69 -27.70 6.95
C TYR A 287 -0.28 -27.21 5.56
N ARG A 288 1.01 -26.98 5.32
CA ARG A 288 1.50 -26.57 4.00
C ARG A 288 1.23 -27.67 2.97
N PRO A 289 0.44 -27.42 1.91
CA PRO A 289 0.26 -28.38 0.84
C PRO A 289 1.57 -28.70 0.13
N LYS A 290 1.70 -29.92 -0.39
CA LYS A 290 2.95 -30.35 -1.04
C LYS A 290 3.22 -29.53 -2.28
N ASN A 291 2.17 -29.20 -3.03
CA ASN A 291 2.29 -28.46 -4.27
C ASN A 291 2.48 -26.97 -4.03
N ALA A 292 2.23 -26.42 -2.83
CA ALA A 292 2.37 -24.99 -2.52
C ALA A 292 3.85 -24.54 -2.46
N ASN A 293 4.50 -24.52 -3.62
CA ASN A 293 5.90 -24.17 -3.82
C ASN A 293 6.13 -23.59 -5.23
N TYR A 294 7.27 -22.90 -5.38
CA TYR A 294 7.59 -22.14 -6.58
C TYR A 294 7.71 -23.04 -7.81
N GLU A 295 8.30 -24.23 -7.66
CA GLU A 295 8.51 -25.20 -8.73
C GLU A 295 7.20 -25.71 -9.32
N CYS A 296 6.15 -25.82 -8.51
CA CYS A 296 4.79 -26.16 -8.94
C CYS A 296 3.97 -24.94 -9.42
N GLY A 297 4.56 -23.75 -9.39
CA GLY A 297 3.92 -22.52 -9.87
C GLY A 297 3.09 -21.77 -8.82
N TYR A 298 3.30 -22.02 -7.51
CA TYR A 298 2.54 -21.38 -6.43
C TYR A 298 3.46 -20.72 -5.39
N ALA A 299 3.04 -19.58 -4.85
CA ALA A 299 3.71 -18.99 -3.70
C ALA A 299 3.07 -19.50 -2.40
N TRP A 300 3.84 -19.55 -1.32
CA TRP A 300 3.34 -19.94 0.00
C TRP A 300 3.75 -18.91 1.05
N LEU A 301 2.83 -18.62 1.98
CA LEU A 301 3.04 -17.75 3.13
C LEU A 301 2.66 -18.48 4.42
N GLU A 302 3.47 -18.27 5.45
CA GLU A 302 3.17 -18.76 6.80
C GLU A 302 2.02 -17.98 7.46
N PHE A 303 0.97 -18.68 7.87
CA PHE A 303 -0.06 -18.12 8.73
C PHE A 303 0.54 -17.68 10.09
N PRO A 304 0.20 -16.49 10.62
CA PRO A 304 0.71 -16.00 11.92
C PRO A 304 0.55 -17.02 13.05
N ALA A 305 1.66 -17.52 13.60
CA ALA A 305 1.62 -18.51 14.69
C ALA A 305 0.89 -18.01 15.95
N ALA A 306 0.95 -16.69 16.19
CA ALA A 306 0.26 -16.02 17.29
C ALA A 306 -1.17 -15.56 16.93
N GLY A 307 -1.66 -15.89 15.72
CA GLY A 307 -2.89 -15.39 15.14
C GLY A 307 -2.93 -13.86 15.10
N ASP A 308 -3.97 -13.25 15.65
CA ASP A 308 -4.08 -11.79 15.77
C ASP A 308 -3.15 -11.22 16.85
N GLY A 309 -2.49 -12.07 17.65
CA GLY A 309 -1.65 -11.62 18.75
C GLY A 309 -2.39 -10.86 19.87
N PHE A 310 -3.72 -10.84 19.87
CA PHE A 310 -4.59 -10.36 20.95
C PHE A 310 -5.36 -11.49 21.64
N GLY A 311 -5.03 -12.74 21.31
CA GLY A 311 -5.51 -13.94 21.97
C GLY A 311 -6.29 -14.87 21.04
N ASP A 312 -6.62 -14.43 19.84
CA ASP A 312 -7.23 -15.27 18.82
C ASP A 312 -6.14 -15.91 17.96
N MET A 313 -6.01 -17.24 18.05
CA MET A 313 -4.99 -18.01 17.34
C MET A 313 -5.45 -18.54 15.97
N TYR A 314 -6.71 -18.29 15.61
CA TYR A 314 -7.34 -18.71 14.35
C TYR A 314 -7.44 -17.55 13.36
N LEU A 315 -7.53 -16.32 13.87
CA LEU A 315 -7.57 -15.10 13.09
C LEU A 315 -6.18 -14.63 12.64
N GLY A 316 -6.08 -14.06 11.45
CA GLY A 316 -4.85 -13.42 10.95
C GLY A 316 -5.16 -12.37 9.89
N GLU A 317 -4.17 -11.53 9.55
CA GLU A 317 -4.30 -10.48 8.55
C GLU A 317 -3.38 -10.75 7.35
N LEU A 318 -3.90 -10.52 6.14
CA LEU A 318 -3.14 -10.54 4.90
C LEU A 318 -3.15 -9.15 4.28
N ARG A 319 -1.97 -8.72 3.79
CA ARG A 319 -1.82 -7.46 3.05
C ARG A 319 -1.16 -7.69 1.71
N ASN A 320 -1.74 -7.09 0.68
CA ASN A 320 -1.21 -7.04 -0.67
C ASN A 320 -0.71 -5.63 -0.97
N ARG A 321 0.58 -5.49 -1.23
CA ARG A 321 1.22 -4.20 -1.47
C ARG A 321 1.29 -3.93 -2.98
N TRP A 322 0.81 -2.76 -3.38
CA TRP A 322 0.88 -2.22 -4.74
C TRP A 322 1.62 -0.90 -4.72
N GLN A 323 2.91 -0.92 -5.09
CA GLN A 323 3.76 0.25 -4.97
C GLN A 323 4.06 0.88 -6.32
N MET A 324 3.70 2.16 -6.41
CA MET A 324 3.93 3.09 -7.52
C MET A 324 3.45 2.54 -8.86
N GLN A 325 2.27 3.00 -9.27
CA GLN A 325 1.74 2.80 -10.61
C GLN A 325 2.70 3.36 -11.66
N MET A 326 2.89 2.61 -12.73
CA MET A 326 3.74 2.96 -13.86
C MET A 326 2.90 2.92 -15.14
N ASN A 327 3.20 3.82 -16.09
CA ASN A 327 2.58 3.85 -17.42
C ASN A 327 1.05 3.88 -17.41
N GLU A 328 0.47 4.61 -16.45
CA GLU A 328 -0.99 4.80 -16.36
C GLU A 328 -1.77 3.47 -16.30
N PHE A 329 -1.18 2.43 -15.72
CA PHE A 329 -1.79 1.10 -15.62
C PHE A 329 -3.20 1.17 -15.01
N GLU A 330 -4.23 0.96 -15.83
CA GLU A 330 -5.61 1.31 -15.48
C GLU A 330 -6.22 0.43 -14.37
N TYR A 331 -5.73 -0.81 -14.23
CA TYR A 331 -6.20 -1.76 -13.22
C TYR A 331 -5.50 -1.61 -11.86
N ALA A 332 -4.72 -0.55 -11.65
CA ALA A 332 -4.05 -0.28 -10.39
C ALA A 332 -5.07 0.10 -9.29
N PRO A 333 -4.92 -0.40 -8.04
CA PRO A 333 -5.80 -0.02 -6.95
C PRO A 333 -5.72 1.47 -6.58
N GLN A 334 -4.68 2.18 -7.03
CA GLN A 334 -4.57 3.65 -6.98
C GLN A 334 -5.73 4.37 -7.70
N ASN A 335 -6.37 3.70 -8.67
CA ASN A 335 -7.43 4.28 -9.47
C ASN A 335 -8.81 4.21 -8.78
N THR A 336 -8.94 3.47 -7.69
CA THR A 336 -10.17 3.34 -6.89
C THR A 336 -10.54 4.67 -6.24
N LYS A 337 -11.82 5.05 -6.34
CA LYS A 337 -12.32 6.40 -5.96
C LYS A 337 -13.27 6.37 -4.78
N ILE A 338 -14.05 5.31 -4.66
CA ILE A 338 -14.94 5.08 -3.54
C ILE A 338 -14.72 3.68 -2.98
N PRO A 339 -14.83 3.48 -1.65
CA PRO A 339 -14.77 2.14 -1.11
C PRO A 339 -15.82 1.22 -1.74
N GLY A 340 -15.44 0.00 -2.08
CA GLY A 340 -16.29 -0.97 -2.76
C GLY A 340 -16.14 -1.00 -4.29
N ASP A 341 -15.53 0.01 -4.92
CA ASP A 341 -15.28 0.01 -6.37
C ASP A 341 -14.03 -0.81 -6.77
N GLU A 342 -13.29 -1.37 -5.80
CA GLU A 342 -12.04 -2.09 -6.05
C GLU A 342 -12.18 -3.23 -7.08
N PRO A 343 -13.20 -4.11 -7.02
CA PRO A 343 -13.36 -5.19 -7.99
C PRO A 343 -13.63 -4.70 -9.41
N GLU A 344 -14.39 -3.61 -9.56
CA GLU A 344 -14.72 -3.03 -10.87
C GLU A 344 -13.48 -2.38 -11.49
N VAL A 345 -12.75 -1.58 -10.71
CA VAL A 345 -11.56 -0.86 -11.18
C VAL A 345 -10.42 -1.82 -11.52
N MET A 346 -10.17 -2.82 -10.67
CA MET A 346 -9.04 -3.72 -10.84
C MET A 346 -9.34 -4.90 -11.79
N GLY A 347 -10.61 -5.25 -12.01
CA GLY A 347 -10.99 -6.37 -12.89
C GLY A 347 -10.28 -7.68 -12.50
N GLU A 348 -9.61 -8.33 -13.47
CA GLU A 348 -8.88 -9.60 -13.26
C GLU A 348 -7.72 -9.48 -12.25
N TYR A 349 -7.25 -8.28 -11.96
CA TYR A 349 -6.19 -8.02 -10.98
C TYR A 349 -6.71 -7.95 -9.55
N PHE A 350 -8.04 -7.83 -9.35
CA PHE A 350 -8.62 -7.96 -8.02
C PHE A 350 -8.52 -9.42 -7.55
N PRO A 351 -7.85 -9.69 -6.42
CA PRO A 351 -7.71 -11.05 -5.92
C PRO A 351 -9.05 -11.65 -5.51
N GLN A 352 -9.17 -12.96 -5.69
CA GLN A 352 -10.26 -13.78 -5.17
C GLN A 352 -9.69 -14.79 -4.17
N GLY A 353 -10.42 -15.02 -3.08
CA GLY A 353 -10.02 -15.93 -2.01
C GLY A 353 -10.89 -17.17 -1.92
N THR A 354 -10.30 -18.31 -1.56
CA THR A 354 -11.04 -19.56 -1.33
C THR A 354 -10.38 -20.36 -0.21
N TYR A 355 -11.18 -20.87 0.73
CA TYR A 355 -10.70 -21.73 1.79
C TYR A 355 -10.73 -23.21 1.42
N TYR A 356 -9.72 -23.92 1.89
CA TYR A 356 -9.58 -25.37 1.78
C TYR A 356 -9.44 -25.97 3.18
N LYS A 357 -10.15 -27.09 3.44
CA LYS A 357 -10.11 -27.73 4.75
C LYS A 357 -8.82 -28.52 4.97
N THR A 358 -8.26 -29.11 3.91
CA THR A 358 -7.05 -29.94 4.02
C THR A 358 -6.05 -29.71 2.88
N PRO A 359 -4.76 -30.01 3.12
CA PRO A 359 -3.71 -29.95 2.09
C PRO A 359 -4.02 -30.77 0.85
N GLU A 360 -4.66 -31.93 1.02
CA GLU A 360 -4.99 -32.83 -0.09
C GLU A 360 -6.04 -32.25 -1.02
N GLN A 361 -7.02 -31.49 -0.48
CA GLN A 361 -8.00 -30.81 -1.32
C GLN A 361 -7.32 -29.76 -2.22
N PHE A 362 -6.39 -28.98 -1.65
CA PHE A 362 -5.57 -28.06 -2.43
C PHE A 362 -4.74 -28.80 -3.48
N ASP A 363 -3.98 -29.83 -3.08
CA ASP A 363 -3.06 -30.53 -3.99
C ASP A 363 -3.80 -31.20 -5.17
N ASN A 364 -5.07 -31.58 -5.01
CA ASN A 364 -5.92 -32.12 -6.07
C ASN A 364 -6.39 -31.03 -7.06
N ASP A 365 -6.82 -29.87 -6.55
CA ASP A 365 -7.31 -28.76 -7.38
C ASP A 365 -6.16 -27.99 -8.06
N PHE A 366 -4.99 -27.97 -7.42
CA PHE A 366 -3.77 -27.30 -7.86
C PHE A 366 -2.62 -28.32 -7.99
N PRO A 367 -2.66 -29.18 -9.04
CA PRO A 367 -1.64 -30.20 -9.24
C PRO A 367 -0.32 -29.58 -9.72
N CYS A 368 0.79 -30.09 -9.18
CA CYS A 368 2.11 -29.78 -9.69
C CYS A 368 2.30 -30.36 -11.10
N LYS A 369 2.38 -29.49 -12.11
CA LYS A 369 2.63 -29.91 -13.50
C LYS A 369 4.12 -30.24 -13.65
N SER A 370 4.43 -31.50 -13.95
CA SER A 370 5.78 -32.03 -14.19
C SER A 370 6.38 -31.57 -15.51
#